data_AF-A0A2T3J5W6-F1
#
_entry.id   AF-A0A2T3J5W6-F1
#
_cell.length_a   1.000
_cell.length_b   1.000
_cell.length_c   1.000
_cell.angle_alpha   90.00
_cell.angle_beta   90.00
_cell.angle_gamma   90.00
#
_symmetry.space_group_name_H-M   'P 1'
#
loop_
_entity.id
_entity.type
_entity.pdbx_description
1 polymer ?
#
loop_
_entity_poly.entity_id
_entity_poly.type
_entity_poly.pdbx_seq_one_letter_code
_entity_poly.pdbx_strand_id
1 'polypeptide(L)'
;MSKKTDAVEHTGPTEYFPFDNYEQFEKAMDDIIIQLNTLSANRTHDEELDIIEGYIIQHFGQTEHTAGKIREILVTLEAVALAEQENALSR
;
A
#
# COMPACT_ATOMS: atom_id res chain seq x y z
N MET A 1 20.53 -15.02 35.23
CA MET A 1 20.62 -15.81 33.98
C MET A 1 19.54 -15.32 33.04
N SER A 2 19.95 -14.60 31.98
CA SER A 2 19.06 -14.04 30.96
C SER A 2 18.28 -15.15 30.26
N LYS A 3 16.95 -15.04 30.22
CA LYS A 3 16.13 -15.82 29.30
C LYS A 3 16.32 -15.17 27.93
N LYS A 4 17.01 -15.87 27.04
CA LYS A 4 17.14 -15.48 25.63
C LYS A 4 15.73 -15.39 25.05
N THR A 5 15.41 -14.22 24.52
CA THR A 5 14.36 -14.05 23.52
C THR A 5 14.81 -14.81 22.28
N ASP A 6 14.28 -16.01 22.10
CA ASP A 6 14.42 -16.73 20.83
C ASP A 6 13.61 -15.96 19.80
N ALA A 7 14.31 -15.13 19.04
CA ALA A 7 13.80 -14.50 17.84
C ALA A 7 13.41 -15.62 16.87
N VAL A 8 12.14 -15.64 16.47
CA VAL A 8 11.63 -16.59 15.50
C VAL A 8 12.27 -16.28 14.15
N GLU A 9 13.10 -17.21 13.67
CA GLU A 9 13.67 -17.15 12.31
C GLU A 9 12.58 -17.50 11.29
N HIS A 10 12.17 -16.51 10.48
CA HIS A 10 11.30 -16.74 9.33
C HIS A 10 12.13 -17.13 8.11
N THR A 11 11.99 -18.37 7.67
CA THR A 11 12.67 -18.93 6.50
C THR A 11 11.63 -19.40 5.47
N GLY A 12 11.19 -18.48 4.60
CA GLY A 12 10.17 -18.70 3.55
C GLY A 12 9.17 -17.54 3.49
N PRO A 13 8.45 -17.30 2.37
CA PRO A 13 7.49 -16.20 2.28
C PRO A 13 6.39 -16.48 3.29
N THR A 14 6.47 -15.81 4.44
CA THR A 14 5.40 -15.80 5.43
C THR A 14 4.15 -15.33 4.72
N GLU A 15 3.03 -16.03 4.94
CA GLU A 15 1.67 -15.55 4.67
C GLU A 15 1.47 -14.24 5.44
N TYR A 16 2.04 -13.15 4.94
CA TYR A 16 1.83 -11.81 5.43
C TYR A 16 0.58 -11.36 4.71
N PHE A 17 -0.57 -11.39 5.39
CA PHE A 17 -1.72 -10.77 4.78
C PHE A 17 -1.46 -9.25 4.79
N PRO A 18 -1.49 -8.59 3.63
CA PRO A 18 -1.37 -7.15 3.61
C PRO A 18 -2.43 -6.54 4.51
N PHE A 19 -2.00 -5.66 5.41
CA PHE A 19 -2.85 -4.95 6.36
C PHE A 19 -3.44 -5.81 7.49
N ASP A 20 -2.68 -6.83 7.94
CA ASP A 20 -3.06 -7.71 9.05
C ASP A 20 -3.40 -6.97 10.36
N ASN A 21 -2.90 -5.75 10.51
CA ASN A 21 -3.29 -4.85 11.59
C ASN A 21 -3.24 -3.39 11.15
N TYR A 22 -3.87 -2.53 11.95
CA TYR A 22 -3.99 -1.10 11.67
C TYR A 22 -2.62 -0.39 11.60
N GLU A 23 -1.65 -0.78 12.43
CA GLU A 23 -0.32 -0.17 12.44
C GLU A 23 0.45 -0.47 11.14
N GLN A 24 0.36 -1.70 10.63
CA GLN A 24 0.92 -2.06 9.33
C GLN A 24 0.25 -1.31 8.18
N PHE A 25 -1.06 -1.11 8.27
CA PHE A 25 -1.80 -0.31 7.29
C PHE A 25 -1.38 1.16 7.30
N GLU A 26 -1.34 1.79 8.48
CA GLU A 26 -0.94 3.18 8.62
C GLU A 26 0.49 3.39 8.09
N LYS A 27 1.43 2.52 8.47
CA LYS A 27 2.80 2.57 7.97
C LYS A 27 2.88 2.39 6.45
N ALA A 28 2.15 1.41 5.90
CA ALA A 28 2.15 1.16 4.47
C ALA A 28 1.60 2.36 3.67
N MET A 29 0.54 3.00 4.17
CA MET A 29 -0.01 4.20 3.56
C MET A 29 0.97 5.38 3.63
N ASP A 30 1.61 5.61 4.78
CA ASP A 30 2.62 6.65 4.94
C ASP A 30 3.80 6.46 3.97
N ASP A 31 4.32 5.23 3.86
CA ASP A 31 5.41 4.91 2.94
C ASP A 31 5.01 5.11 1.47
N ILE A 32 3.80 4.68 1.09
CA ILE A 32 3.26 4.89 -0.26
C ILE A 32 3.14 6.39 -0.55
N ILE A 33 2.59 7.19 0.38
CA ILE A 33 2.45 8.64 0.22
C ILE A 33 3.82 9.30 0.04
N ILE A 34 4.83 8.90 0.82
CA ILE A 34 6.20 9.39 0.66
C ILE A 34 6.73 9.10 -0.75
N GLN A 35 6.50 7.88 -1.27
CA GLN A 35 6.94 7.51 -2.61
C GLN A 35 6.19 8.27 -3.70
N LEU A 36 4.88 8.41 -3.59
CA LEU A 36 4.07 9.21 -4.52
C LEU A 36 4.50 10.68 -4.54
N ASN A 37 4.93 11.23 -3.41
CA ASN A 37 5.45 12.60 -3.33
C ASN A 37 6.84 12.78 -3.98
N THR A 38 7.54 11.69 -4.31
CA THR A 38 8.78 11.76 -5.11
C THR A 38 8.50 11.91 -6.61
N LEU A 39 7.28 11.60 -7.05
CA LEU A 39 6.87 11.77 -8.43
C LEU A 39 6.73 13.25 -8.79
N SER A 40 6.95 13.56 -10.07
CA SER A 40 6.80 14.91 -10.58
C SER A 40 5.33 15.37 -10.48
N ALA A 41 5.11 16.70 -10.46
CA ALA A 41 3.75 17.25 -10.46
C ALA A 41 2.93 16.88 -11.71
N ASN A 42 3.59 16.44 -12.79
CA ASN A 42 2.96 16.00 -14.04
C ASN A 42 2.81 14.48 -14.11
N ARG A 43 2.87 13.79 -12.97
CA ARG A 43 2.70 12.34 -12.91
C ARG A 43 1.35 11.92 -13.48
N THR A 44 1.38 10.80 -14.16
CA THR A 44 0.20 10.11 -14.67
C THR A 44 -0.39 9.24 -13.58
N HIS A 45 -1.67 8.92 -13.73
CA HIS A 45 -2.33 7.99 -12.84
C HIS A 45 -1.64 6.61 -12.87
N ASP A 46 -1.23 6.14 -14.05
CA ASP A 46 -0.51 4.87 -14.21
C ASP A 46 0.81 4.82 -13.41
N GLU A 47 1.56 5.93 -13.36
CA GLU A 47 2.78 6.02 -12.52
C GLU A 47 2.49 5.94 -11.02
N GLU A 48 1.35 6.49 -10.56
CA GLU A 48 0.93 6.35 -9.17
C GLU A 48 0.53 4.89 -8.86
N LEU A 49 -0.18 4.24 -9.78
CA LEU A 49 -0.58 2.84 -9.67
C LEU A 49 0.63 1.90 -9.61
N ASP A 50 1.63 2.11 -10.47
CA ASP A 50 2.86 1.32 -10.49
C ASP A 50 3.63 1.39 -9.16
N ILE A 51 3.66 2.57 -8.52
CA ILE A 51 4.28 2.74 -7.18
C ILE A 51 3.50 1.96 -6.12
N ILE A 52 2.17 2.09 -6.11
CA ILE A 52 1.31 1.45 -5.12
C ILE A 52 1.42 -0.08 -5.25
N GLU A 53 1.29 -0.60 -6.47
CA GLU A 53 1.44 -2.03 -6.77
C GLU A 53 2.84 -2.52 -6.41
N GLY A 54 3.88 -1.79 -6.83
CA GLY A 54 5.28 -2.13 -6.56
C GLY A 54 5.58 -2.21 -5.06
N TYR A 55 5.12 -1.23 -4.28
CA TYR A 55 5.29 -1.25 -2.83
C TYR A 55 4.60 -2.47 -2.20
N ILE A 56 3.34 -2.71 -2.57
CA ILE A 56 2.55 -3.77 -1.97
C ILE A 56 3.12 -5.15 -2.33
N ILE A 57 3.51 -5.38 -3.59
CA ILE A 57 4.15 -6.63 -4.02
C ILE A 57 5.49 -6.83 -3.31
N GLN A 58 6.31 -5.79 -3.19
CA GLN A 58 7.62 -5.88 -2.54
C GLN A 58 7.51 -6.26 -1.06
N HIS A 59 6.52 -5.74 -0.34
CA HIS A 59 6.40 -5.92 1.11
C HIS A 59 5.52 -7.10 1.53
N PHE A 60 4.50 -7.44 0.73
CA PHE A 60 3.52 -8.48 1.07
C PHE A 60 3.53 -9.67 0.10
N GLY A 61 4.35 -9.61 -0.95
CA GLY A 61 4.46 -10.67 -1.96
C GLY A 61 3.32 -10.65 -2.97
N GLN A 62 3.58 -11.21 -4.15
CA GLN A 62 2.58 -11.35 -5.21
C GLN A 62 1.71 -12.58 -4.96
N THR A 63 0.57 -12.38 -4.30
CA THR A 63 -0.43 -13.44 -4.03
C THR A 63 -1.81 -13.01 -4.52
N GLU A 64 -2.76 -13.95 -4.66
CA GLU A 64 -4.16 -13.61 -5.01
C GLU A 64 -4.80 -12.67 -3.98
N HIS A 65 -4.46 -12.81 -2.70
CA HIS A 65 -4.90 -11.92 -1.64
C HIS A 65 -4.35 -10.51 -1.80
N THR A 66 -3.06 -10.40 -2.11
CA THR A 66 -2.41 -9.12 -2.38
C THR A 66 -3.01 -8.43 -3.60
N ALA A 67 -3.28 -9.17 -4.68
CA ALA A 67 -3.92 -8.64 -5.88
C ALA A 67 -5.33 -8.10 -5.60
N GLY A 68 -6.12 -8.83 -4.79
CA GLY A 68 -7.43 -8.37 -4.33
C GLY A 68 -7.35 -7.07 -3.52
N LYS A 69 -6.39 -6.96 -2.61
CA LYS A 69 -6.18 -5.77 -1.78
C LYS A 69 -5.67 -4.56 -2.55
N ILE A 70 -4.75 -4.77 -3.50
CA ILE A 70 -4.33 -3.72 -4.43
C ILE A 70 -5.58 -3.19 -5.15
N ARG A 71 -6.39 -4.08 -5.74
CA ARG A 71 -7.61 -3.68 -6.44
C ARG A 71 -8.58 -2.88 -5.56
N GLU A 72 -8.79 -3.28 -4.30
CA GLU A 72 -9.63 -2.53 -3.35
C GLU A 72 -9.10 -1.11 -3.10
N ILE A 73 -7.79 -0.97 -2.90
CA ILE A 73 -7.13 0.34 -2.72
C ILE A 73 -7.31 1.19 -3.98
N LEU A 74 -7.05 0.63 -5.16
CA LEU A 74 -7.14 1.37 -6.42
C LEU A 74 -8.57 1.88 -6.68
N VAL A 75 -9.57 1.02 -6.48
CA VAL A 75 -11.00 1.41 -6.63
C VAL A 75 -11.38 2.51 -5.62
N THR A 76 -10.87 2.42 -4.39
CA THR A 76 -11.16 3.42 -3.36
C THR A 76 -10.51 4.76 -3.70
N LEU A 77 -9.25 4.76 -4.17
CA LEU A 77 -8.55 5.97 -4.57
C LEU A 77 -9.20 6.63 -5.78
N GLU A 78 -9.62 5.86 -6.78
CA GLU A 78 -10.37 6.38 -7.93
C GLU A 78 -11.69 7.02 -7.49
N ALA A 79 -12.44 6.39 -6.59
CA ALA A 79 -13.67 6.95 -6.04
C ALA A 79 -13.44 8.26 -5.27
N VAL A 80 -12.37 8.35 -4.48
CA VAL A 80 -11.99 9.59 -3.76
C VAL A 80 -11.61 10.69 -4.76
N ALA A 81 -10.79 10.37 -5.77
CA ALA A 81 -10.38 11.34 -6.79
C ALA A 81 -11.59 11.91 -7.57
N LEU A 82 -12.54 11.04 -7.94
CA LEU A 82 -13.79 11.47 -8.58
C LEU A 82 -14.62 12.37 -7.66
N ALA A 83 -14.76 12.00 -6.38
CA ALA A 83 -15.49 12.81 -5.42
C ALA A 83 -14.83 14.19 -5.19
N GLU A 84 -13.51 14.26 -5.13
CA GLU A 84 -12.78 15.53 -5.01
C GLU A 84 -12.95 16.40 -6.26
N GLN A 85 -12.94 15.79 -7.45
CA GLN A 85 -13.16 16.50 -8.70
C GLN A 85 -14.60 17.06 -8.79
N GLU A 86 -15.61 16.28 -8.42
CA GLU A 86 -17.00 16.74 -8.34
C GLU A 86 -17.16 17.89 -7.33
N ASN A 87 -16.51 17.80 -6.18
CA ASN A 87 -16.56 18.83 -5.15
C ASN A 87 -15.81 20.11 -5.56
N ALA A 88 -14.74 19.99 -6.35
CA ALA A 88 -14.02 21.12 -6.94
C ALA A 88 -14.81 21.81 -8.06
N LEU A 89 -15.60 21.06 -8.84
CA LEU A 89 -16.49 21.60 -9.88
C LEU A 89 -17.77 22.22 -9.32
N SER A 90 -18.12 21.92 -8.07
CA SER A 90 -19.32 22.43 -7.38
C SER A 90 -19.06 23.70 -6.56
N ARG A 91 -17.81 24.21 -6.52
CA ARG A 91 -17.40 25.44 -5.83
C ARG A 91 -17.18 26.57 -6.82
#